data_AF-A0A7S0W6G6-F1
#
_entry.id   AF-A0A7S0W6G6-F1
#
_cell.length_a   1.000
_cell.length_b   1.000
_cell.length_c   1.000
_cell.angle_alpha   90.00
_cell.angle_beta   90.00
_cell.angle_gamma   90.00
#
_symmetry.space_group_name_H-M   'P 1'
#
loop_
_entity.id
_entity.type
_entity.pdbx_description
1 polymer ?
#
loop_
_entity_poly.entity_id
_entity_poly.type
_entity_poly.pdbx_seq_one_letter_code
_entity_poly.pdbx_strand_id
1 'polypeptide(L)'
;YFLYASSSDAVYRWPYTPGQRTDLGQGEMIITDIDKTSGGSNGGGHNTRSLLFDPQGRLYVQVGSVGNIDGDSYRSRIRRFTGARSAEAFPSAVDYATGEVFADGVRNEVGLAMDPAGGAVWGVENGPDNLDRGDLGSSINNDAVAEELNRFPLDSPGRFYGYPYCWSEYLLPSPLGKTTQYAWPSGARDDAWCRDPSNVVPPVLAMQAHSAPLG
;
A
#
# COMPACT_ATOMS: atom_id res chain seq x y z
N TYR A 1 -19.68 -2.01 19.38
CA TYR A 1 -19.02 -1.60 18.12
C TYR A 1 -17.82 -0.75 18.48
N PHE A 2 -16.83 -0.68 17.60
CA PHE A 2 -15.63 0.14 17.81
C PHE A 2 -15.50 1.15 16.68
N LEU A 3 -15.01 2.35 17.01
CA LEU A 3 -14.40 3.28 16.05
C LEU A 3 -12.91 2.96 16.00
N TYR A 4 -12.32 2.95 14.80
CA TYR A 4 -10.89 2.74 14.59
C TYR A 4 -10.28 3.96 13.93
N ALA A 5 -9.08 4.32 14.37
CA ALA A 5 -8.28 5.36 13.75
C ALA A 5 -6.80 5.03 13.92
N SER A 6 -5.97 5.62 13.07
CA SER A 6 -4.54 5.38 13.06
C SER A 6 -3.75 6.68 13.12
N SER A 7 -2.61 6.63 13.80
CA SER A 7 -1.53 7.60 13.64
C SER A 7 -0.52 7.06 12.60
N SER A 8 0.63 7.72 12.45
CA SER A 8 1.74 7.17 11.66
C SER A 8 2.34 5.89 12.27
N ASP A 9 2.21 5.67 13.58
CA ASP A 9 2.92 4.58 14.28
C ASP A 9 1.99 3.52 14.90
N ALA A 10 0.69 3.80 14.99
CA ALA A 10 -0.22 2.91 15.68
C ALA A 10 -1.65 2.92 15.11
N VAL A 11 -2.37 1.83 15.35
CA VAL A 11 -3.83 1.76 15.20
C VAL A 11 -4.46 1.70 16.58
N TYR A 12 -5.54 2.45 16.74
CA TYR A 12 -6.31 2.55 17.97
C TYR A 12 -7.77 2.16 17.73
N ARG A 13 -8.45 1.75 18.80
CA ARG A 13 -9.91 1.58 18.83
C ARG A 13 -10.54 2.24 20.05
N TRP A 14 -11.80 2.62 19.89
CA TRP A 14 -12.65 3.16 20.95
C TRP A 14 -14.01 2.48 20.93
N PRO A 15 -14.58 2.08 22.07
CA PRO A 15 -15.99 1.71 22.14
C PRO A 15 -16.83 2.84 21.56
N TYR A 16 -17.70 2.51 20.60
CA TYR A 16 -18.47 3.50 19.86
C TYR A 16 -19.91 3.07 19.70
N THR A 17 -20.83 4.00 19.96
CA THR A 17 -22.24 3.88 19.61
C THR A 17 -22.51 4.73 18.37
N PRO A 18 -23.08 4.18 17.28
CA PRO A 18 -23.39 4.96 16.08
C PRO A 18 -24.16 6.24 16.39
N GLY A 19 -23.67 7.37 15.87
CA GLY A 19 -24.26 8.69 16.11
C GLY A 19 -23.77 9.39 17.38
N GLN A 20 -22.98 8.73 18.23
CA GLN A 20 -22.31 9.37 19.36
C GLN A 20 -21.34 10.46 18.85
N ARG A 21 -21.42 11.65 19.46
CA ARG A 21 -20.60 12.83 19.15
C ARG A 21 -19.95 13.44 20.40
N THR A 22 -19.87 12.66 21.47
CA THR A 22 -19.15 13.03 22.70
C THR A 22 -17.70 12.62 22.60
N ASP A 23 -16.87 13.14 23.50
CA ASP A 23 -15.53 12.60 23.74
C ASP A 23 -15.61 11.09 24.05
N LEU A 24 -14.74 10.31 23.42
CA LEU A 24 -14.62 8.86 23.60
C LEU A 24 -13.52 8.50 24.63
N GLY A 25 -12.77 9.49 25.10
CA GLY A 25 -11.64 9.31 26.00
C GLY A 25 -10.42 8.70 25.31
N GLN A 26 -9.54 8.11 26.13
CA GLN A 26 -8.30 7.50 25.63
C GLN A 26 -8.60 6.24 24.82
N GLY A 27 -8.01 6.17 23.63
CA GLY A 27 -8.11 5.00 22.75
C GLY A 27 -7.25 3.84 23.22
N GLU A 28 -7.74 2.63 23.00
CA GLU A 28 -6.93 1.42 23.16
C GLU A 28 -6.06 1.24 21.92
N MET A 29 -4.74 1.27 22.11
CA MET A 29 -3.80 0.93 21.04
C MET A 29 -3.86 -0.58 20.76
N ILE A 30 -4.14 -0.95 19.52
CA ILE A 30 -4.27 -2.34 19.09
C ILE A 30 -3.16 -2.80 18.17
N ILE A 31 -2.56 -1.90 17.39
CA ILE A 31 -1.38 -2.20 16.57
C ILE A 31 -0.31 -1.16 16.87
N THR A 32 0.93 -1.62 17.06
CA THR A 32 2.11 -0.81 17.42
C THR A 32 3.25 -1.01 16.43
N ASP A 33 4.30 -0.18 16.57
CA ASP A 33 5.57 -0.26 15.86
C ASP A 33 5.48 -0.06 14.35
N ILE A 34 4.40 0.55 13.85
CA ILE A 34 4.17 0.69 12.40
C ILE A 34 5.27 1.53 11.74
N ASP A 35 5.82 2.52 12.45
CA ASP A 35 6.84 3.42 11.93
C ASP A 35 8.28 3.03 12.33
N LYS A 36 8.46 1.82 12.90
CA LYS A 36 9.74 1.35 13.48
C LYS A 36 10.97 1.51 12.58
N THR A 37 10.80 1.43 11.26
CA THR A 37 11.91 1.51 10.30
C THR A 37 12.09 2.88 9.64
N SER A 38 11.34 3.91 10.06
CA SER A 38 11.47 5.30 9.55
C SER A 38 12.68 6.08 10.05
N GLY A 39 13.42 5.50 11.01
CA GLY A 39 14.51 6.20 11.70
C GLY A 39 14.04 7.36 12.58
N GLY A 40 12.75 7.40 12.97
CA GLY A 40 12.18 8.46 13.81
C GLY A 40 11.97 9.79 13.07
N SER A 41 12.09 9.79 11.75
CA SER A 41 11.84 10.97 10.93
C SER A 41 10.35 11.14 10.69
N ASN A 42 9.66 11.81 11.59
CA ASN A 42 8.29 12.35 11.41
C ASN A 42 8.20 13.40 10.25
N GLY A 43 9.09 13.37 9.27
CA GLY A 43 9.23 14.36 8.21
C GLY A 43 9.67 13.82 6.85
N GLY A 44 9.86 12.51 6.67
CA GLY A 44 10.19 11.89 5.38
C GLY A 44 9.28 10.71 5.06
N GLY A 45 8.85 10.59 3.80
CA GLY A 45 8.07 9.45 3.31
C GLY A 45 6.56 9.53 3.58
N HIS A 46 5.91 8.35 3.59
CA HIS A 46 4.45 8.23 3.64
C HIS A 46 3.94 7.96 5.07
N ASN A 47 3.08 8.84 5.58
CA ASN A 47 2.66 8.85 7.00
C ASN A 47 1.20 8.42 7.25
N THR A 48 0.41 8.19 6.19
CA THR A 48 -0.95 7.67 6.29
C THR A 48 -0.96 6.17 6.54
N ARG A 49 -1.99 5.67 7.24
CA ARG A 49 -2.19 4.24 7.53
C ARG A 49 -3.63 3.84 7.23
N SER A 50 -3.93 3.56 5.96
CA SER A 50 -5.32 3.28 5.59
C SER A 50 -5.83 2.00 6.24
N LEU A 51 -7.03 2.08 6.81
CA LEU A 51 -7.69 0.98 7.50
C LEU A 51 -8.91 0.52 6.70
N LEU A 52 -8.95 -0.76 6.35
CA LEU A 52 -10.11 -1.39 5.72
C LEU A 52 -10.51 -2.63 6.52
N PHE A 53 -11.80 -2.84 6.71
CA PHE A 53 -12.32 -4.10 7.23
C PHE A 53 -13.09 -4.84 6.14
N ASP A 54 -12.85 -6.13 6.01
CA ASP A 54 -13.69 -6.99 5.17
C ASP A 54 -14.94 -7.49 5.92
N PRO A 55 -15.86 -8.20 5.23
CA PRO A 55 -17.05 -8.77 5.86
C PRO A 55 -16.77 -9.83 6.92
N GLN A 56 -15.59 -10.46 6.91
CA GLN A 56 -15.16 -11.44 7.92
C GLN A 56 -14.56 -10.76 9.17
N GLY A 57 -14.41 -9.43 9.16
CA GLY A 57 -13.84 -8.67 10.26
C GLY A 57 -12.31 -8.71 10.32
N ARG A 58 -11.64 -9.08 9.22
CA ARG A 58 -10.19 -8.92 9.08
C ARG A 58 -9.88 -7.46 8.80
N LEU A 59 -8.89 -6.91 9.51
CA LEU A 59 -8.39 -5.55 9.36
C LEU A 59 -7.19 -5.56 8.40
N TYR A 60 -7.23 -4.67 7.41
CA TYR A 60 -6.15 -4.39 6.48
C TYR A 60 -5.54 -3.04 6.87
N VAL A 61 -4.22 -3.02 7.03
CA VAL A 61 -3.46 -1.82 7.36
C VAL A 61 -2.45 -1.61 6.25
N GLN A 62 -2.58 -0.51 5.53
CA GLN A 62 -1.61 -0.10 4.52
C GLN A 62 -0.52 0.78 5.15
N VAL A 63 0.73 0.55 4.72
CA VAL A 63 1.88 1.35 5.10
C VAL A 63 2.72 1.64 3.87
N GLY A 64 2.80 2.91 3.50
CA GLY A 64 3.68 3.36 2.42
C GLY A 64 5.16 3.41 2.80
N SER A 65 6.01 3.55 1.80
CA SER A 65 7.48 3.61 1.91
C SER A 65 8.00 4.80 2.75
N VAL A 66 9.25 4.71 3.24
CA VAL A 66 9.95 5.84 3.90
C VAL A 66 10.48 6.90 2.94
N GLY A 67 10.41 6.66 1.64
CA GLY A 67 10.91 7.58 0.63
C GLY A 67 10.54 7.14 -0.78
N ASN A 68 11.09 7.82 -1.78
CA ASN A 68 10.75 7.53 -3.16
C ASN A 68 11.12 6.10 -3.60
N ILE A 69 12.25 5.59 -3.08
CA ILE A 69 12.73 4.22 -3.25
C ILE A 69 13.09 3.71 -1.85
N ASP A 70 12.57 2.54 -1.51
CA ASP A 70 12.69 1.93 -0.19
C ASP A 70 12.86 0.43 -0.38
N GLY A 71 14.07 -0.05 -0.07
CA GLY A 71 14.43 -1.47 -0.15
C GLY A 71 14.03 -2.28 1.08
N ASP A 72 13.45 -1.65 2.10
CA ASP A 72 13.02 -2.32 3.32
C ASP A 72 11.69 -3.04 3.12
N SER A 73 11.72 -4.35 3.36
CA SER A 73 10.54 -5.20 3.37
C SER A 73 9.60 -4.96 4.57
N TYR A 74 9.91 -4.07 5.51
CA TYR A 74 8.98 -3.76 6.59
C TYR A 74 7.73 -2.99 6.10
N ARG A 75 7.94 -2.08 5.14
CA ARG A 75 6.94 -1.13 4.61
C ARG A 75 6.57 -1.45 3.17
N SER A 76 5.81 -0.55 2.55
CA SER A 76 5.34 -0.69 1.17
C SER A 76 4.50 -1.96 0.99
N ARG A 77 3.61 -2.18 1.97
CA ARG A 77 2.86 -3.41 2.19
C ARG A 77 1.46 -3.09 2.69
N ILE A 78 0.55 -3.99 2.40
CA ILE A 78 -0.72 -4.11 3.12
C ILE A 78 -0.61 -5.34 4.01
N ARG A 79 -0.82 -5.18 5.32
CA ARG A 79 -0.90 -6.29 6.27
C ARG A 79 -2.32 -6.56 6.71
N ARG A 80 -2.64 -7.84 6.92
CA ARG A 80 -3.96 -8.34 7.31
C ARG A 80 -3.91 -8.94 8.72
N PHE A 81 -4.88 -8.55 9.54
CA PHE A 81 -5.04 -8.98 10.93
C PHE A 81 -6.44 -9.57 11.14
N THR A 82 -6.52 -10.78 11.71
CA THR A 82 -7.80 -11.44 11.98
C THR A 82 -8.28 -11.14 13.40
N GLY A 83 -9.59 -10.97 13.58
CA GLY A 83 -10.19 -10.82 14.91
C GLY A 83 -10.22 -9.40 15.47
N ALA A 84 -9.66 -8.41 14.76
CA ALA A 84 -9.53 -7.01 15.20
C ALA A 84 -10.85 -6.33 15.65
N ARG A 85 -12.01 -6.90 15.28
CA ARG A 85 -13.34 -6.46 15.74
C ARG A 85 -13.73 -6.86 17.17
N SER A 86 -13.03 -7.83 17.78
CA SER A 86 -13.30 -8.30 19.15
C SER A 86 -12.14 -7.95 20.06
N ALA A 87 -12.46 -7.48 21.27
CA ALA A 87 -11.45 -7.20 22.28
C ALA A 87 -10.89 -8.48 22.90
N GLU A 88 -11.69 -9.54 22.93
CA GLU A 88 -11.33 -10.85 23.44
C GLU A 88 -10.43 -11.61 22.45
N ALA A 89 -10.69 -11.47 21.15
CA ALA A 89 -9.93 -12.15 20.10
C ALA A 89 -8.68 -11.39 19.64
N PHE A 90 -8.63 -10.07 19.84
CA PHE A 90 -7.51 -9.24 19.42
C PHE A 90 -6.96 -8.42 20.59
N PRO A 91 -5.75 -8.77 21.08
CA PRO A 91 -5.15 -8.10 22.21
C PRO A 91 -4.71 -6.68 21.85
N SER A 92 -4.40 -5.89 22.87
CA SER A 92 -3.79 -4.58 22.70
C SER A 92 -2.32 -4.70 22.26
N ALA A 93 -1.83 -3.66 21.57
CA ALA A 93 -0.43 -3.48 21.18
C ALA A 93 0.19 -4.68 20.43
N VAL A 94 -0.52 -5.23 19.44
CA VAL A 94 0.04 -6.23 18.51
C VAL A 94 1.08 -5.57 17.61
N ASP A 95 2.31 -6.10 17.54
CA ASP A 95 3.34 -5.58 16.63
C ASP A 95 2.88 -5.72 15.17
N TYR A 96 2.95 -4.63 14.40
CA TYR A 96 2.57 -4.58 12.99
C TYR A 96 3.21 -5.71 12.16
N ALA A 97 4.46 -6.08 12.48
CA ALA A 97 5.19 -7.13 11.78
C ALA A 97 4.55 -8.52 11.89
N THR A 98 3.69 -8.74 12.89
CA THR A 98 2.99 -10.02 13.09
C THR A 98 1.78 -10.20 12.18
N GLY A 99 1.29 -9.12 11.57
CA GLY A 99 0.22 -9.18 10.57
C GLY A 99 0.68 -9.95 9.33
N GLU A 100 -0.23 -10.73 8.74
CA GLU A 100 0.03 -11.44 7.50
C GLU A 100 0.32 -10.44 6.39
N VAL A 101 1.40 -10.65 5.62
CA VAL A 101 1.64 -9.85 4.41
C VAL A 101 0.57 -10.19 3.38
N PHE A 102 -0.37 -9.27 3.19
CA PHE A 102 -1.49 -9.47 2.29
C PHE A 102 -1.14 -9.04 0.86
N ALA A 103 -0.48 -7.90 0.72
CA ALA A 103 0.12 -7.44 -0.53
C ALA A 103 1.50 -6.87 -0.24
N ASP A 104 2.46 -7.18 -1.10
CA ASP A 104 3.84 -6.76 -1.00
C ASP A 104 4.27 -5.93 -2.20
N GLY A 105 5.24 -5.03 -2.02
CA GLY A 105 5.73 -4.17 -3.09
C GLY A 105 4.69 -3.21 -3.63
N VAL A 106 3.95 -2.56 -2.73
CA VAL A 106 3.03 -1.45 -3.01
C VAL A 106 3.58 -0.18 -2.35
N ARG A 107 4.13 0.74 -3.13
CA ARG A 107 4.84 1.95 -2.68
C ARG A 107 4.05 2.74 -1.63
N ASN A 108 2.79 3.06 -1.92
CA ASN A 108 1.88 3.84 -1.10
C ASN A 108 0.40 3.75 -1.58
N GLU A 109 -0.19 2.55 -1.45
CA GLU A 109 -1.60 2.25 -1.74
C GLU A 109 -2.65 2.91 -0.78
N VAL A 110 -2.81 4.24 -0.80
CA VAL A 110 -3.62 4.96 0.21
C VAL A 110 -5.11 4.63 0.10
N GLY A 111 -5.70 4.69 -1.09
CA GLY A 111 -7.12 4.40 -1.25
C GLY A 111 -7.34 2.89 -1.29
N LEU A 112 -8.21 2.37 -0.42
CA LEU A 112 -8.57 0.95 -0.39
C LEU A 112 -10.09 0.76 -0.35
N ALA A 113 -10.59 -0.21 -1.11
CA ALA A 113 -12.00 -0.57 -1.10
C ALA A 113 -12.20 -2.08 -1.21
N MET A 114 -13.22 -2.61 -0.55
CA MET A 114 -13.67 -3.98 -0.80
C MET A 114 -14.35 -4.06 -2.16
N ASP A 115 -14.07 -5.12 -2.93
CA ASP A 115 -14.88 -5.45 -4.09
C ASP A 115 -16.34 -5.69 -3.66
N PRO A 116 -17.34 -5.00 -4.25
CA PRO A 116 -18.75 -5.23 -3.92
C PRO A 116 -19.21 -6.66 -4.17
N ALA A 117 -18.62 -7.35 -5.16
CA ALA A 117 -18.87 -8.77 -5.42
C ALA A 117 -18.11 -9.69 -4.45
N GLY A 118 -17.22 -9.13 -3.63
CA GLY A 118 -16.33 -9.84 -2.73
C GLY A 118 -15.10 -10.42 -3.46
N GLY A 119 -14.29 -11.16 -2.71
CA GLY A 119 -13.15 -11.91 -3.25
C GLY A 119 -11.89 -11.10 -3.53
N ALA A 120 -11.93 -9.76 -3.46
CA ALA A 120 -10.73 -8.92 -3.53
C ALA A 120 -10.85 -7.62 -2.73
N VAL A 121 -9.70 -7.04 -2.41
CA VAL A 121 -9.52 -5.62 -2.10
C VAL A 121 -9.01 -4.94 -3.36
N TRP A 122 -9.53 -3.75 -3.65
CA TRP A 122 -9.00 -2.85 -4.65
C TRP A 122 -8.19 -1.76 -3.96
N GLY A 123 -7.09 -1.35 -4.58
CA GLY A 123 -6.31 -0.21 -4.11
C GLY A 123 -5.90 0.71 -5.24
N VAL A 124 -5.57 1.95 -4.86
CA VAL A 124 -4.95 2.92 -5.74
C VAL A 124 -3.57 3.32 -5.22
N GLU A 125 -2.58 3.20 -6.09
CA GLU A 125 -1.17 3.40 -5.81
C GLU A 125 -0.74 4.84 -6.11
N ASN A 126 0.13 5.39 -5.27
CA ASN A 126 0.90 6.58 -5.59
C ASN A 126 2.26 6.13 -6.13
N GLY A 127 2.39 6.17 -7.46
CA GLY A 127 3.54 5.83 -8.27
C GLY A 127 4.76 6.72 -8.02
N PRO A 128 5.83 6.47 -8.77
CA PRO A 128 7.14 7.01 -8.46
C PRO A 128 7.34 8.48 -8.83
N ASP A 129 8.24 9.14 -8.10
CA ASP A 129 8.67 10.51 -8.39
C ASP A 129 10.06 10.54 -8.99
N ASN A 130 10.35 11.50 -9.88
CA ASN A 130 11.70 11.77 -10.39
C ASN A 130 12.45 10.54 -10.95
N LEU A 131 11.72 9.65 -11.63
CA LEU A 131 12.30 8.48 -12.29
C LEU A 131 13.05 8.92 -13.56
N ASP A 132 14.28 8.45 -13.76
CA ASP A 132 15.08 8.71 -14.97
C ASP A 132 15.52 7.42 -15.66
N ARG A 133 14.91 7.12 -16.81
CA ARG A 133 15.23 5.98 -17.69
C ARG A 133 15.60 6.49 -19.10
N GLY A 134 16.71 7.22 -19.22
CA GLY A 134 17.13 7.83 -20.49
C GLY A 134 17.25 6.87 -21.69
N ASP A 135 17.44 5.57 -21.46
CA ASP A 135 17.43 4.51 -22.49
C ASP A 135 16.05 4.32 -23.15
N LEU A 136 14.97 4.69 -22.47
CA LEU A 136 13.60 4.61 -22.96
C LEU A 136 13.10 5.95 -23.57
N GLY A 137 13.91 7.00 -23.52
CA GLY A 137 13.61 8.30 -24.13
C GLY A 137 14.30 9.47 -23.43
N SER A 138 14.57 10.53 -24.20
CA SER A 138 15.34 11.70 -23.75
C SER A 138 14.68 12.56 -22.66
N SER A 139 13.42 12.28 -22.31
CA SER A 139 12.81 12.75 -21.07
C SER A 139 11.65 11.80 -20.70
N ILE A 140 11.95 10.74 -19.95
CA ILE A 140 10.93 10.20 -19.06
C ILE A 140 10.74 11.28 -18.00
N ASN A 141 9.82 12.18 -18.31
CA ASN A 141 9.36 13.16 -17.36
C ASN A 141 8.47 12.45 -16.33
N ASN A 142 8.11 13.19 -15.28
CA ASN A 142 7.12 12.79 -14.30
C ASN A 142 5.80 12.27 -14.93
N ASP A 143 5.44 12.64 -16.17
CA ASP A 143 4.21 12.18 -16.82
C ASP A 143 4.28 10.77 -17.44
N ALA A 144 5.48 10.19 -17.57
CA ALA A 144 5.68 8.91 -18.24
C ALA A 144 5.44 7.69 -17.34
N VAL A 145 5.34 7.90 -16.02
CA VAL A 145 5.04 6.85 -15.03
C VAL A 145 3.55 6.81 -14.75
N ALA A 146 3.03 5.67 -14.32
CA ALA A 146 1.62 5.55 -13.95
C ALA A 146 1.42 5.62 -12.44
N GLU A 147 0.30 6.23 -12.05
CA GLU A 147 -0.40 5.82 -10.84
C GLU A 147 -1.17 4.53 -11.17
N GLU A 148 -1.42 3.64 -10.21
CA GLU A 148 -1.95 2.30 -10.50
C GLU A 148 -3.27 2.01 -9.77
N LEU A 149 -4.14 1.23 -10.41
CA LEU A 149 -5.25 0.53 -9.75
C LEU A 149 -4.86 -0.94 -9.62
N ASN A 150 -4.65 -1.40 -8.40
CA ASN A 150 -4.28 -2.77 -8.10
C ASN A 150 -5.47 -3.56 -7.55
N ARG A 151 -5.50 -4.86 -7.86
CA ARG A 151 -6.48 -5.81 -7.33
C ARG A 151 -5.76 -6.85 -6.51
N PHE A 152 -6.18 -6.99 -5.26
CA PHE A 152 -5.62 -7.92 -4.27
C PHE A 152 -6.63 -9.05 -3.97
N PRO A 153 -6.51 -10.22 -4.62
CA PRO A 153 -7.40 -11.35 -4.34
C PRO A 153 -7.27 -11.84 -2.89
N LEU A 154 -8.40 -12.12 -2.24
CA LEU A 154 -8.42 -12.52 -0.83
C LEU A 154 -7.80 -13.91 -0.58
N ASP A 155 -7.81 -14.76 -1.60
CA ASP A 155 -7.31 -16.14 -1.62
C ASP A 155 -5.84 -16.27 -2.01
N SER A 156 -5.21 -15.15 -2.41
CA SER A 156 -3.84 -15.11 -2.90
C SER A 156 -3.02 -14.03 -2.16
N PRO A 157 -2.91 -14.10 -0.83
CA PRO A 157 -2.12 -13.14 -0.05
C PRO A 157 -0.62 -13.28 -0.35
N GLY A 158 0.14 -12.21 -0.10
CA GLY A 158 1.60 -12.21 -0.18
C GLY A 158 2.15 -12.08 -1.60
N ARG A 159 1.29 -11.79 -2.58
CA ARG A 159 1.72 -11.45 -3.94
C ARG A 159 2.53 -10.15 -3.95
N PHE A 160 3.51 -10.07 -4.84
CA PHE A 160 4.38 -8.92 -5.05
C PHE A 160 3.91 -8.06 -6.24
N TYR A 161 3.80 -6.75 -6.05
CA TYR A 161 3.25 -5.77 -6.99
C TYR A 161 4.31 -4.83 -7.60
N GLY A 162 5.59 -5.14 -7.41
CA GLY A 162 6.68 -4.57 -8.22
C GLY A 162 7.61 -3.62 -7.46
N TYR A 163 7.09 -2.74 -6.61
CA TYR A 163 7.92 -1.79 -5.87
C TYR A 163 8.88 -2.50 -4.88
N PRO A 164 10.14 -2.07 -4.72
CA PRO A 164 10.79 -0.89 -5.31
C PRO A 164 11.51 -1.17 -6.64
N TYR A 165 11.33 -2.36 -7.21
CA TYR A 165 12.10 -2.81 -8.36
C TYR A 165 11.48 -2.43 -9.69
N CYS A 166 10.14 -2.33 -9.74
CA CYS A 166 9.38 -2.16 -10.96
C CYS A 166 8.42 -0.97 -10.85
N TRP A 167 8.07 -0.40 -12.01
CA TRP A 167 7.12 0.69 -12.17
C TRP A 167 6.33 0.51 -13.46
N SER A 168 5.09 1.01 -13.51
CA SER A 168 4.25 0.99 -14.72
C SER A 168 4.48 2.20 -15.61
N GLU A 169 4.54 1.98 -16.93
CA GLU A 169 4.51 3.08 -17.89
C GLU A 169 3.12 3.72 -18.05
N TYR A 170 3.07 4.99 -18.44
CA TYR A 170 1.82 5.67 -18.81
C TYR A 170 1.88 6.34 -20.19
N LEU A 171 2.89 7.19 -20.41
CA LEU A 171 3.07 7.98 -21.64
C LEU A 171 4.51 7.91 -22.17
N LEU A 172 5.09 6.71 -22.21
CA LEU A 172 6.42 6.53 -22.82
C LEU A 172 6.41 6.91 -24.31
N PRO A 173 7.54 7.44 -24.86
CA PRO A 173 7.64 7.77 -26.27
C PRO A 173 7.45 6.58 -27.22
N SER A 174 7.87 5.39 -26.78
CA SER A 174 7.68 4.11 -27.50
C SER A 174 7.01 3.10 -26.57
N PRO A 175 5.69 3.22 -26.35
CA PRO A 175 4.99 2.46 -25.31
C PRO A 175 4.72 1.02 -25.74
N LEU A 176 4.79 0.08 -24.79
CA LEU A 176 4.37 -1.30 -24.96
C LEU A 176 2.93 -1.54 -24.45
N GLY A 177 2.41 -0.63 -23.62
CA GLY A 177 1.06 -0.60 -23.07
C GLY A 177 1.05 -0.06 -21.64
N LYS A 178 0.02 0.70 -21.24
CA LYS A 178 0.00 1.46 -19.97
C LYS A 178 0.09 0.63 -18.67
N THR A 179 0.05 -0.69 -18.73
CA THR A 179 0.24 -1.56 -17.55
C THR A 179 1.55 -2.36 -17.64
N THR A 180 2.40 -2.05 -18.62
CA THR A 180 3.69 -2.70 -18.80
C THR A 180 4.63 -2.23 -17.70
N GLN A 181 5.20 -3.21 -17.00
CA GLN A 181 6.18 -2.98 -15.96
C GLN A 181 7.58 -2.83 -16.55
N TYR A 182 8.35 -1.90 -15.99
CA TYR A 182 9.75 -1.64 -16.32
C TYR A 182 10.57 -1.63 -15.04
N ALA A 183 11.85 -1.98 -15.13
CA ALA A 183 12.74 -1.94 -13.99
C ALA A 183 13.13 -0.51 -13.61
N TRP A 184 13.32 -0.31 -12.32
CA TRP A 184 13.93 0.89 -11.80
C TRP A 184 15.40 0.99 -12.25
N PRO A 185 15.90 2.16 -12.68
CA PRO A 185 17.28 2.32 -13.18
C PRO A 185 18.37 1.85 -12.22
N SER A 186 18.22 2.16 -10.93
CA SER A 186 19.14 1.75 -9.87
C SER A 186 18.85 0.35 -9.30
N GLY A 187 17.94 -0.41 -9.93
CA GLY A 187 17.37 -1.63 -9.37
C GLY A 187 18.25 -2.87 -9.49
N ALA A 188 17.95 -3.87 -8.64
CA ALA A 188 18.56 -5.20 -8.68
C ALA A 188 17.87 -6.17 -9.68
N ARG A 189 16.97 -5.66 -10.53
CA ARG A 189 16.13 -6.42 -11.46
C ARG A 189 16.14 -5.73 -12.83
N ASP A 190 15.91 -6.50 -13.88
CA ASP A 190 15.80 -5.99 -15.24
C ASP A 190 14.35 -5.96 -15.71
N ASP A 191 14.13 -5.34 -16.87
CA ASP A 191 12.80 -5.20 -17.48
C ASP A 191 12.15 -6.58 -17.73
N ALA A 192 12.93 -7.60 -18.06
CA ALA A 192 12.40 -8.95 -18.29
C ALA A 192 11.83 -9.55 -17.00
N TRP A 193 12.53 -9.39 -15.88
CA TRP A 193 12.06 -9.82 -14.57
C TRP A 193 10.78 -9.08 -14.14
N CYS A 194 10.72 -7.77 -14.36
CA CYS A 194 9.55 -6.95 -14.03
C CYS A 194 8.32 -7.26 -14.89
N ARG A 195 8.51 -7.66 -16.15
CA ARG A 195 7.43 -8.03 -17.07
C ARG A 195 6.94 -9.47 -16.90
N ASP A 196 7.65 -10.30 -16.15
CA ASP A 196 7.27 -11.69 -15.91
C ASP A 196 6.17 -11.76 -14.83
N PRO A 197 4.94 -12.17 -15.18
CA PRO A 197 3.82 -12.21 -14.24
C PRO A 197 3.98 -13.26 -13.12
N SER A 198 4.97 -14.16 -13.23
CA SER A 198 5.32 -15.05 -12.12
C SER A 198 6.01 -14.28 -10.99
N ASN A 199 6.76 -13.23 -11.32
CA ASN A 199 7.49 -12.38 -10.37
C ASN A 199 6.64 -11.22 -9.85
N VAL A 200 5.96 -10.50 -10.76
CA VAL A 200 5.25 -9.24 -10.46
C VAL A 200 3.80 -9.34 -10.90
N VAL A 201 2.87 -8.96 -10.03
CA VAL A 201 1.47 -8.78 -10.43
C VAL A 201 1.33 -7.41 -11.08
N PRO A 202 0.97 -7.31 -12.38
CA PRO A 202 0.78 -6.01 -13.02
C PRO A 202 -0.52 -5.35 -12.53
N PRO A 203 -0.62 -4.02 -12.59
CA PRO A 203 -1.84 -3.34 -12.21
C PRO A 203 -2.97 -3.64 -13.20
N VAL A 204 -4.20 -3.52 -12.72
CA VAL A 204 -5.40 -3.70 -13.56
C VAL A 204 -5.59 -2.51 -14.48
N LEU A 205 -5.24 -1.31 -14.02
CA LEU A 205 -5.36 -0.08 -14.79
C LEU A 205 -4.27 0.91 -14.37
N ALA A 206 -3.82 1.70 -15.33
CA ALA A 206 -2.93 2.83 -15.11
C ALA A 206 -3.68 4.15 -15.24
N MET A 207 -3.36 5.07 -14.34
CA MET A 207 -3.93 6.41 -14.25
C MET A 207 -2.84 7.45 -14.52
N GLN A 208 -3.29 8.69 -14.70
CA GLN A 208 -2.39 9.82 -14.95
C GLN A 208 -1.39 9.98 -13.81
N ALA A 209 -0.11 10.06 -14.18
CA ALA A 209 1.00 10.33 -13.29
C ALA A 209 0.73 11.53 -12.36
N HIS A 210 1.13 11.41 -11.09
CA HIS A 210 1.03 12.45 -10.07
C HIS A 210 -0.38 13.01 -9.86
N SER A 211 -1.41 12.24 -10.23
CA SER A 211 -2.79 12.55 -9.83
C SER A 211 -3.02 12.27 -8.34
N ALA A 212 -2.11 11.54 -7.69
CA ALA A 212 -2.09 11.24 -6.26
C ALA A 212 -3.45 10.72 -5.76
N PRO A 213 -3.88 9.53 -6.22
CA PRO A 213 -5.16 8.96 -5.83
C PRO A 213 -5.13 8.52 -4.35
N LEU A 214 -6.11 8.96 -3.56
CA LEU A 214 -6.14 8.73 -2.09
C LEU A 214 -7.40 8.02 -1.58
N GLY A 215 -8.42 7.78 -2.41
CA GLY A 215 -9.67 7.10 -2.04
C GLY A 215 -10.94 7.80 -2.51
#